data_AF-A0A5E4XCE4-F1
#
_entry.id   AF-A0A5E4XCE4-F1
#
_cell.length_a   1.000
_cell.length_b   1.000
_cell.length_c   1.000
_cell.angle_alpha   90.00
_cell.angle_beta   90.00
_cell.angle_gamma   90.00
#
_symmetry.space_group_name_H-M   'P 1'
#
loop_
_entity.id
_entity.type
_entity.pdbx_description
1 polymer ?
#
loop_
_entity_poly.entity_id
_entity_poly.type
_entity_poly.pdbx_seq_one_letter_code
_entity_poly.pdbx_strand_id
1 'polypeptide(L)'
;MFELEAQQAKLTSVNPRAELHGEDKKPAVDLKFEVAADNGVLANFAADLRGVLYTRPDAQDDLVDPDRLSKLKYPKMSPFKWELEGVGYTAEIDYGLGGDSNIVLEELKVDGFRIQPMEGGTVIVSFRCIAHPEEDDMGKLCGLIQRDVTLTLTAPPPTSVHDLLRDA
;
A
#
# COMPACT_ATOMS: atom_id res chain seq x y z
N MET A 1 -2.84 6.31 9.79
CA MET A 1 -2.27 6.58 8.43
C MET A 1 -1.95 5.23 7.79
N PHE A 2 -1.77 5.10 6.47
CA PHE A 2 -1.39 3.80 5.87
C PHE A 2 0.13 3.66 5.90
N GLU A 3 0.65 2.65 6.57
CA GLU A 3 2.08 2.36 6.72
C GLU A 3 2.36 0.87 6.51
N LEU A 4 3.58 0.53 6.10
CA LEU A 4 4.02 -0.84 5.89
C LEU A 4 5.44 -1.00 6.45
N GLU A 5 5.69 -2.10 7.15
CA GLU A 5 7.01 -2.42 7.72
C GLU A 5 7.52 -3.71 7.06
N ALA A 6 8.60 -3.63 6.28
CA ALA A 6 9.24 -4.76 5.62
C ALA A 6 8.25 -5.73 4.94
N GLN A 7 7.24 -5.19 4.26
CA GLN A 7 6.14 -5.96 3.71
C GLN A 7 6.47 -6.42 2.29
N GLN A 8 6.23 -7.70 1.98
CA GLN A 8 6.33 -8.18 0.60
C GLN A 8 5.28 -7.49 -0.27
N ALA A 9 5.75 -6.84 -1.33
CA ALA A 9 4.96 -6.06 -2.27
C ALA A 9 5.40 -6.38 -3.70
N LYS A 10 4.48 -6.31 -4.65
CA LYS A 10 4.78 -6.37 -6.08
C LYS A 10 4.86 -4.96 -6.63
N LEU A 11 5.98 -4.58 -7.25
CA LEU A 11 6.06 -3.35 -8.03
C LEU A 11 5.40 -3.59 -9.38
N THR A 12 4.10 -3.29 -9.49
CA THR A 12 3.30 -3.60 -10.68
C THR A 12 3.59 -2.67 -11.86
N SER A 13 4.03 -1.44 -11.60
CA SER A 13 4.20 -0.44 -12.64
C SER A 13 5.14 0.69 -12.23
N VAL A 14 5.88 1.21 -13.20
CA VAL A 14 6.75 2.39 -13.10
C VAL A 14 6.41 3.27 -14.31
N ASN A 15 5.80 4.44 -14.08
CA ASN A 15 5.38 5.33 -15.17
C ASN A 15 5.98 6.73 -14.99
N PRO A 16 7.05 7.07 -15.74
CA PRO A 16 7.56 8.43 -15.78
C PRO A 16 6.52 9.38 -16.39
N ARG A 17 6.36 10.56 -15.81
CA ARG A 17 5.50 11.64 -16.32
C ARG A 17 6.12 13.01 -16.05
N ALA A 18 5.74 13.99 -16.86
CA ALA A 18 5.99 15.38 -16.53
C ALA A 18 4.88 15.90 -15.62
N GLU A 19 5.24 16.44 -14.46
CA GLU A 19 4.33 17.10 -13.53
C GLU A 19 4.51 18.62 -13.62
N LEU A 20 3.41 19.34 -13.56
CA LEU A 20 3.44 20.79 -13.44
C LEU A 20 3.71 21.17 -11.99
N HIS A 21 4.77 21.94 -11.79
CA HIS A 21 5.15 22.50 -10.51
C HIS A 21 5.18 24.02 -10.65
N GLY A 22 3.99 24.64 -10.54
CA GLY A 22 3.79 26.01 -10.98
C GLY A 22 3.78 26.09 -12.51
N GLU A 23 4.66 26.92 -13.09
CA GLU A 23 4.83 27.05 -14.55
C GLU A 23 5.85 26.06 -15.12
N ASP A 24 6.69 25.45 -14.27
CA ASP A 24 7.74 24.53 -14.69
C ASP A 24 7.28 23.08 -14.73
N LYS A 25 7.85 22.29 -15.64
CA LYS A 25 7.66 20.83 -15.68
C LYS A 25 8.81 20.16 -14.95
N LYS A 26 8.49 19.36 -13.93
CA LYS A 26 9.46 18.48 -13.25
C LYS A 26 9.16 17.02 -13.58
N PRO A 27 10.19 16.17 -13.76
CA PRO A 27 9.98 14.74 -13.87
C PRO A 27 9.44 14.19 -12.55
N ALA A 28 8.42 13.36 -12.65
CA ALA A 28 7.89 12.55 -11.57
C ALA A 28 7.70 11.12 -12.08
N VAL A 29 7.67 10.16 -11.18
CA VAL A 29 7.33 8.78 -11.50
C VAL A 29 6.18 8.30 -10.66
N ASP A 30 5.22 7.65 -11.30
CA ASP A 30 4.15 6.92 -10.63
C ASP A 30 4.57 5.46 -10.48
N LEU A 31 4.89 5.07 -9.25
CA LEU A 31 5.15 3.68 -8.85
C LEU A 31 3.85 3.07 -8.33
N LYS A 32 3.45 1.90 -8.83
CA LYS A 32 2.26 1.20 -8.32
C LYS A 32 2.66 -0.08 -7.62
N PHE A 33 2.29 -0.19 -6.36
CA PHE A 33 2.51 -1.38 -5.55
C PHE A 33 1.21 -2.15 -5.36
N GLU A 34 1.35 -3.46 -5.23
CA GLU A 34 0.30 -4.36 -4.78
C GLU A 34 0.82 -5.19 -3.62
N VAL A 35 0.07 -5.21 -2.52
CA VAL A 35 0.42 -5.92 -1.30
C VAL A 35 -0.71 -6.87 -0.96
N ALA A 36 -0.39 -8.14 -0.69
CA ALA A 36 -1.29 -9.09 -0.07
C ALA A 36 -1.02 -9.10 1.44
N ALA A 37 -1.98 -8.62 2.23
CA ALA A 37 -1.87 -8.52 3.68
C ALA A 37 -3.03 -9.25 4.39
N ASP A 38 -2.88 -9.50 5.69
CA ASP A 38 -4.01 -9.89 6.54
C ASP A 38 -5.06 -8.78 6.60
N ASN A 39 -6.34 -9.14 6.74
CA ASN A 39 -7.44 -8.18 6.80
C ASN A 39 -7.42 -7.21 8.00
N GLY A 40 -6.51 -7.38 8.95
CA GLY A 40 -6.14 -6.34 9.91
C GLY A 40 -5.66 -5.03 9.26
N VAL A 41 -5.09 -5.10 8.05
CA VAL A 41 -4.65 -3.91 7.29
C VAL A 41 -5.80 -2.91 7.03
N LEU A 42 -7.05 -3.38 7.05
CA LEU A 42 -8.23 -2.53 6.84
C LEU A 42 -8.38 -1.43 7.90
N ALA A 43 -7.80 -1.61 9.08
CA ALA A 43 -7.81 -0.61 10.15
C ALA A 43 -7.12 0.70 9.75
N ASN A 44 -6.18 0.66 8.81
CA ASN A 44 -5.53 1.85 8.25
C ASN A 44 -6.49 2.76 7.45
N PHE A 45 -7.65 2.23 7.06
CA PHE A 45 -8.64 2.92 6.23
C PHE A 45 -9.87 3.31 7.04
N ALA A 46 -10.46 2.37 7.77
CA ALA A 46 -11.53 2.60 8.73
C ALA A 46 -11.64 1.45 9.73
N ALA A 47 -11.86 1.76 11.01
CA ALA A 47 -11.83 0.80 12.11
C ALA A 47 -12.86 -0.34 11.97
N ASP A 48 -14.03 -0.05 11.40
CA ASP A 48 -15.13 -1.01 11.25
C ASP A 48 -15.13 -1.76 9.90
N LEU A 49 -14.30 -1.34 8.93
CA LEU A 49 -14.31 -1.84 7.56
C LEU A 49 -14.07 -3.36 7.48
N ARG A 50 -13.24 -3.90 8.37
CA ARG A 50 -13.03 -5.36 8.49
C ARG A 50 -14.35 -6.08 8.79
N GLY A 51 -15.12 -5.58 9.75
CA GLY A 51 -16.42 -6.13 10.11
C GLY A 51 -17.49 -5.89 9.04
N VAL A 52 -17.34 -4.87 8.20
CA VAL A 52 -18.23 -4.64 7.04
C VAL A 52 -17.99 -5.66 5.94
N LEU A 53 -16.73 -6.05 5.71
CA LEU A 53 -16.33 -6.91 4.59
C LEU A 53 -16.30 -8.40 4.92
N TYR A 54 -15.99 -8.76 6.17
CA TYR A 54 -15.78 -10.14 6.60
C TYR A 54 -16.76 -10.59 7.67
N THR A 55 -17.03 -11.89 7.68
CA THR A 55 -17.74 -12.62 8.73
C THR A 55 -16.93 -13.85 9.13
N ARG A 56 -17.32 -14.49 10.24
CA ARG A 56 -16.76 -15.79 10.63
C ARG A 56 -17.06 -16.83 9.55
N PRO A 57 -16.16 -17.80 9.34
CA PRO A 57 -16.41 -18.92 8.45
C PRO A 57 -17.61 -19.74 8.94
N ASP A 58 -18.19 -20.54 8.03
CA ASP A 58 -19.23 -21.49 8.44
C ASP A 58 -18.56 -22.59 9.28
N ALA A 59 -19.28 -23.12 10.29
CA ALA A 59 -18.75 -24.04 11.30
C ALA A 59 -18.38 -25.45 10.78
N GLN A 60 -18.18 -25.61 9.48
CA GLN A 60 -18.01 -26.91 8.80
C GLN A 60 -16.57 -27.16 8.33
N ASP A 61 -15.66 -26.20 8.49
CA ASP A 61 -14.27 -26.31 8.07
C ASP A 61 -13.33 -26.34 9.29
N ASP A 62 -12.96 -27.55 9.73
CA ASP A 62 -12.12 -27.80 10.91
C ASP A 62 -10.69 -27.23 10.76
N LEU A 63 -10.30 -26.81 9.55
CA LEU A 63 -8.97 -26.26 9.25
C LEU A 63 -8.89 -24.73 9.41
N VAL A 64 -10.04 -24.05 9.60
CA VAL A 64 -10.09 -22.60 9.72
C VAL A 64 -10.42 -22.21 11.15
N ASP A 65 -9.67 -21.26 11.71
CA ASP A 65 -9.99 -20.66 13.00
C ASP A 65 -11.44 -20.10 12.96
N PRO A 66 -12.38 -20.69 13.74
CA PRO A 66 -13.80 -20.35 13.65
C PRO A 66 -14.11 -18.93 14.16
N ASP A 67 -13.20 -18.34 14.94
CA ASP A 67 -13.37 -16.99 15.48
C ASP A 67 -12.77 -15.91 14.57
N ARG A 68 -11.91 -16.28 13.62
CA ARG A 68 -11.30 -15.34 12.67
C ARG A 68 -12.33 -14.87 11.63
N LEU A 69 -12.44 -13.56 11.44
CA LEU A 69 -13.20 -12.99 10.34
C LEU A 69 -12.45 -13.27 9.03
N SER A 70 -12.87 -14.26 8.25
CA SER A 70 -12.14 -14.72 7.05
C SER A 70 -13.03 -14.97 5.84
N LYS A 71 -14.34 -15.16 6.05
CA LYS A 71 -15.33 -15.34 4.99
C LYS A 71 -15.84 -14.00 4.49
N LEU A 72 -15.92 -13.80 3.18
CA LEU A 72 -16.47 -12.57 2.61
C LEU A 72 -17.98 -12.46 2.82
N LYS A 73 -18.44 -11.29 3.27
CA LYS A 73 -19.88 -10.95 3.29
C LYS A 73 -20.44 -10.71 1.90
N TYR A 74 -19.60 -10.19 0.99
CA TYR A 74 -19.97 -9.82 -0.36
C TYR A 74 -19.02 -10.44 -1.40
N PRO A 75 -19.05 -11.77 -1.61
CA PRO A 75 -18.06 -12.48 -2.45
C PRO A 75 -18.09 -12.09 -3.93
N LYS A 76 -19.16 -11.42 -4.39
CA LYS A 76 -19.29 -10.92 -5.77
C LYS A 76 -18.91 -9.45 -5.91
N MET A 77 -18.47 -8.80 -4.84
CA MET A 77 -18.07 -7.40 -4.86
C MET A 77 -16.76 -7.25 -5.63
N SER A 78 -16.74 -6.34 -6.60
CA SER A 78 -15.50 -5.99 -7.29
C SER A 78 -14.57 -5.17 -6.38
N PRO A 79 -13.25 -5.18 -6.63
CA PRO A 79 -12.31 -4.29 -5.95
C PRO A 79 -12.74 -2.83 -6.05
N PHE A 80 -12.76 -2.12 -4.93
CA PHE A 80 -13.27 -0.75 -4.82
C PHE A 80 -12.15 0.24 -4.54
N LYS A 81 -12.36 1.49 -4.96
CA LYS A 81 -11.42 2.59 -4.70
C LYS A 81 -11.63 3.11 -3.28
N TRP A 82 -10.55 3.56 -2.66
CA TRP A 82 -10.60 4.26 -1.39
C TRP A 82 -9.92 5.61 -1.54
N GLU A 83 -10.62 6.69 -1.19
CA GLU A 83 -10.11 8.06 -1.28
C GLU A 83 -9.29 8.37 -0.03
N LEU A 84 -8.05 7.91 -0.04
CA LEU A 84 -7.02 8.27 0.92
C LEU A 84 -5.83 8.85 0.14
N GLU A 85 -5.29 9.93 0.67
CA GLU A 85 -4.06 10.56 0.18
C GLU A 85 -3.18 10.92 1.38
N GLY A 86 -1.88 10.77 1.19
CA GLY A 86 -0.86 11.24 2.12
C GLY A 86 0.33 11.81 1.37
N VAL A 87 0.97 12.84 1.94
CA VAL A 87 2.14 13.52 1.37
C VAL A 87 3.27 13.54 2.38
N GLY A 88 4.52 13.57 1.93
CA GLY A 88 5.68 13.55 2.82
C GLY A 88 6.06 12.15 3.32
N TYR A 89 5.65 11.11 2.59
CA TYR A 89 6.00 9.73 2.89
C TYR A 89 7.45 9.42 2.50
N THR A 90 8.03 8.41 3.14
CA THR A 90 9.29 7.78 2.69
C THR A 90 9.03 6.32 2.35
N ALA A 91 9.62 5.83 1.26
CA ALA A 91 9.62 4.42 0.92
C ALA A 91 11.05 3.88 0.80
N GLU A 92 11.28 2.73 1.42
CA GLU A 92 12.49 1.95 1.27
C GLU A 92 12.15 0.65 0.55
N ILE A 93 12.83 0.39 -0.56
CA ILE A 93 12.59 -0.77 -1.43
C ILE A 93 13.83 -1.65 -1.42
N ASP A 94 13.73 -2.80 -0.73
CA ASP A 94 14.72 -3.87 -0.81
C ASP A 94 14.30 -4.86 -1.91
N TYR A 95 15.21 -5.08 -2.85
CA TYR A 95 15.02 -5.97 -4.00
C TYR A 95 15.93 -7.20 -3.94
N GLY A 96 16.29 -7.63 -2.73
CA GLY A 96 17.06 -8.86 -2.44
C GLY A 96 18.54 -8.62 -2.19
N LEU A 97 18.97 -7.36 -2.07
CA LEU A 97 20.36 -7.01 -1.74
C LEU A 97 20.50 -6.50 -0.29
N GLY A 98 19.44 -5.89 0.26
CA GLY A 98 19.39 -5.33 1.60
C GLY A 98 20.34 -4.14 1.86
N GLY A 99 20.15 -3.50 3.01
CA GLY A 99 21.03 -2.45 3.55
C GLY A 99 21.23 -1.27 2.59
N ASP A 100 22.48 -0.85 2.41
CA ASP A 100 22.87 0.32 1.61
C ASP A 100 22.51 0.20 0.11
N SER A 101 22.06 -0.98 -0.35
CA SER A 101 21.60 -1.17 -1.72
C SER A 101 20.13 -0.81 -1.92
N ASN A 102 19.37 -0.62 -0.84
CA ASN A 102 17.95 -0.32 -0.90
C ASN A 102 17.71 1.01 -1.63
N ILE A 103 16.65 1.05 -2.43
CA ILE A 103 16.23 2.31 -3.07
C ILE A 103 15.42 3.08 -2.04
N VAL A 104 15.88 4.27 -1.67
CA VAL A 104 15.20 5.15 -0.72
C VAL A 104 14.58 6.31 -1.49
N LEU A 105 13.27 6.46 -1.36
CA LEU A 105 12.49 7.52 -1.99
C LEU A 105 11.86 8.38 -0.91
N GLU A 106 12.16 9.68 -0.92
CA GLU A 106 11.70 10.64 0.07
C GLU A 106 10.62 11.57 -0.52
N GLU A 107 9.91 12.29 0.37
CA GLU A 107 8.89 13.28 0.04
C GLU A 107 7.78 12.77 -0.92
N LEU A 108 7.39 11.51 -0.74
CA LEU A 108 6.41 10.86 -1.60
C LEU A 108 5.00 11.35 -1.35
N LYS A 109 4.20 11.38 -2.42
CA LYS A 109 2.73 11.36 -2.32
C LYS A 109 2.23 9.94 -2.52
N VAL A 110 1.41 9.46 -1.59
CA VAL A 110 0.76 8.14 -1.66
C VAL A 110 -0.73 8.34 -1.89
N ASP A 111 -1.25 7.77 -2.97
CA ASP A 111 -2.67 7.87 -3.34
C ASP A 111 -3.17 6.65 -4.12
N GLY A 112 -4.37 6.75 -4.69
CA GLY A 112 -4.85 5.78 -5.68
C GLY A 112 -5.17 4.40 -5.10
N PHE A 113 -5.53 4.34 -3.82
CA PHE A 113 -5.82 3.10 -3.12
C PHE A 113 -6.97 2.32 -3.76
N ARG A 114 -6.75 1.02 -3.91
CA ARG A 114 -7.75 0.04 -4.29
C ARG A 114 -7.70 -1.14 -3.34
N ILE A 115 -8.85 -1.48 -2.79
CA ILE A 115 -9.01 -2.54 -1.80
C ILE A 115 -9.75 -3.71 -2.47
N GLN A 116 -9.15 -4.89 -2.39
CA GLN A 116 -9.72 -6.13 -2.86
C GLN A 116 -9.70 -7.16 -1.72
N PRO A 117 -10.84 -7.34 -1.02
CA PRO A 117 -10.94 -8.38 -0.02
C PRO A 117 -11.05 -9.76 -0.72
N MET A 118 -10.29 -10.73 -0.21
CA MET A 118 -10.25 -12.11 -0.69
C MET A 118 -10.79 -13.07 0.38
N GLU A 119 -11.31 -14.21 -0.04
CA GLU A 119 -11.64 -15.31 0.90
C GLU A 119 -10.40 -15.74 1.69
N GLY A 120 -10.61 -16.23 2.91
CA GLY A 120 -9.53 -16.64 3.81
C GLY A 120 -8.91 -15.48 4.61
N GLY A 121 -9.47 -14.27 4.50
CA GLY A 121 -9.05 -13.11 5.29
C GLY A 121 -7.85 -12.34 4.72
N THR A 122 -7.43 -12.63 3.48
CA THR A 122 -6.41 -11.83 2.78
C THR A 122 -7.05 -10.61 2.15
N VAL A 123 -6.37 -9.47 2.18
CA VAL A 123 -6.74 -8.26 1.46
C VAL A 123 -5.60 -7.88 0.52
N ILE A 124 -5.92 -7.72 -0.75
CA ILE A 124 -5.01 -7.13 -1.73
C ILE A 124 -5.23 -5.61 -1.69
N VAL A 125 -4.18 -4.87 -1.35
CA VAL A 125 -4.15 -3.41 -1.36
C VAL A 125 -3.24 -2.97 -2.50
N SER A 126 -3.80 -2.27 -3.48
CA SER A 126 -3.01 -1.59 -4.52
C SER A 126 -2.99 -0.10 -4.23
N PHE A 127 -1.84 0.54 -4.39
CA PHE A 127 -1.68 1.98 -4.19
C PHE A 127 -0.58 2.52 -5.08
N ARG A 128 -0.53 3.85 -5.20
CA ARG A 128 0.45 4.57 -6.01
C ARG A 128 1.32 5.44 -5.11
N CYS A 129 2.62 5.38 -5.31
CA CYS A 129 3.59 6.34 -4.80
C CYS A 129 4.05 7.21 -5.97
N ILE A 130 3.85 8.52 -5.84
CA ILE A 130 4.38 9.53 -6.75
C ILE A 130 5.72 9.98 -6.16
N ALA A 131 6.79 9.80 -6.92
CA ALA A 131 8.17 9.98 -6.45
C ALA A 131 9.01 10.81 -7.43
N HIS A 132 10.14 11.29 -6.92
CA HIS A 132 11.17 12.01 -7.69
C HIS A 132 12.53 11.32 -7.50
N PRO A 133 12.73 10.10 -8.04
CA PRO A 133 13.98 9.37 -7.89
C PRO A 133 15.11 10.03 -8.69
N GLU A 134 16.34 9.81 -8.23
CA GLU A 134 17.56 10.11 -8.97
C GLU A 134 17.67 9.23 -10.23
N GLU A 135 18.46 9.66 -11.22
CA GLU A 135 18.60 8.97 -12.51
C GLU A 135 19.07 7.51 -12.34
N ASP A 136 20.01 7.27 -11.43
CA ASP A 136 20.56 5.94 -11.14
C ASP A 136 19.52 4.97 -10.58
N ASP A 137 18.58 5.47 -9.76
CA ASP A 137 17.52 4.64 -9.19
C ASP A 137 16.41 4.37 -10.21
N MET A 138 16.23 5.24 -11.20
CA MET A 138 15.22 5.02 -12.22
C MET A 138 15.50 3.78 -13.07
N GLY A 139 16.77 3.55 -13.42
CA GLY A 139 17.18 2.33 -14.13
C GLY A 139 16.84 1.06 -13.34
N LYS A 140 17.12 1.07 -12.03
CA LYS A 140 16.82 -0.05 -11.13
C LYS A 140 15.31 -0.29 -11.03
N LEU A 141 14.52 0.76 -10.76
CA LEU A 141 13.07 0.68 -10.65
C LEU A 141 12.42 0.10 -11.92
N CYS A 142 12.87 0.52 -13.10
CA CYS A 142 12.38 -0.03 -14.37
C CYS A 142 12.66 -1.54 -14.49
N GLY A 143 13.81 -2.02 -14.00
CA GLY A 143 14.16 -3.44 -13.97
C GLY A 143 13.33 -4.27 -12.98
N LEU A 144 12.68 -3.62 -12.00
CA LEU A 144 11.85 -4.25 -10.97
C LEU A 144 10.36 -4.34 -11.33
N ILE A 145 9.95 -3.87 -12.51
CA ILE A 145 8.55 -3.97 -12.96
C ILE A 145 8.08 -5.44 -12.95
N GLN A 146 6.92 -5.67 -12.34
CA GLN A 146 6.29 -6.98 -12.11
C GLN A 146 7.11 -7.93 -11.21
N ARG A 147 8.09 -7.43 -10.46
CA ARG A 147 8.85 -8.19 -9.46
C ARG A 147 8.32 -7.96 -8.05
N ASP A 148 8.55 -8.96 -7.22
CA ASP A 148 8.34 -8.86 -5.78
C ASP A 148 9.55 -8.16 -5.14
N VAL A 149 9.27 -7.26 -4.22
CA VAL A 149 10.21 -6.49 -3.42
C VAL A 149 9.75 -6.50 -1.97
N THR A 150 10.64 -6.17 -1.05
CA THR A 150 10.29 -5.85 0.33
C THR A 150 10.16 -4.33 0.43
N LEU A 151 8.99 -3.86 0.85
CA LEU A 151 8.65 -2.45 0.94
C LEU A 151 8.42 -2.04 2.40
N THR A 152 9.16 -1.04 2.84
CA THR A 152 8.82 -0.25 4.03
C THR A 152 8.28 1.10 3.56
N LEU A 153 7.11 1.48 4.06
CA LEU A 153 6.42 2.74 3.73
C LEU A 153 6.05 3.45 5.03
N THR A 154 6.70 4.58 5.27
CA THR A 154 6.60 5.33 6.53
C THR A 154 5.86 6.64 6.30
N ALA A 155 4.85 6.93 7.12
CA ALA A 155 4.12 8.19 7.07
C ALA A 155 4.96 9.31 7.70
N PRO A 156 4.75 10.59 7.30
CA PRO A 156 5.38 11.70 7.99
C PRO A 156 4.91 11.77 9.45
N PRO A 157 5.71 12.39 10.35
CA PRO A 157 5.26 12.66 11.70
C PRO A 157 3.96 13.50 11.69
N PRO A 158 2.99 13.19 12.57
CA PRO A 158 1.73 13.92 12.62
C PRO A 158 1.99 15.40 12.89
N THR A 159 1.45 16.25 12.02
CA THR A 159 1.66 17.71 12.08
C THR A 159 0.54 18.44 12.82
N SER A 160 -0.55 17.75 13.17
CA SER A 160 -1.67 18.32 13.92
C SER A 160 -2.25 17.37 14.97
N VAL A 161 -2.92 17.93 15.98
CA VAL A 161 -3.64 17.17 17.03
C VAL A 161 -4.77 16.33 16.43
N HIS A 162 -5.37 16.77 15.32
CA HIS A 162 -6.41 16.00 14.64
C HIS A 162 -5.82 14.72 14.01
N ASP A 163 -4.56 14.75 13.57
CA ASP A 163 -3.90 13.57 13.01
C ASP A 163 -3.47 12.56 14.09
N LEU A 164 -3.22 13.03 15.32
CA LEU A 164 -2.98 12.18 16.50
C LEU A 164 -4.23 11.44 17.00
N LEU A 165 -5.43 11.95 16.72
CA LEU A 165 -6.70 11.44 17.25
C LEU A 165 -7.43 10.48 16.30
N ARG A 166 -6.90 10.22 15.09
CA ARG A 166 -7.48 9.23 14.17
C ARG A 166 -7.24 7.78 14.62
N ASP A 167 -6.34 7.59 15.58
CA ASP A 167 -5.96 6.28 16.13
C ASP A 167 -6.67 5.99 17.49
N ALA A 168 -7.71 6.75 17.85
CA ALA A 168 -8.50 6.59 19.08
C ALA A 168 -9.92 6.05 18.83
#